data_AF-A0A942KWJ8-F1
#
_entry.id   AF-A0A942KWJ8-F1
#
_cell.length_a   1.000
_cell.length_b   1.000
_cell.length_c   1.000
_cell.angle_alpha   90.00
_cell.angle_beta   90.00
_cell.angle_gamma   90.00
#
_symmetry.space_group_name_H-M   'P 1'
#
loop_
_entity.id
_entity.type
_entity.pdbx_description
1 polymer ?
#
loop_
_entity_poly.entity_id
_entity_poly.type
_entity_poly.pdbx_seq_one_letter_code
_entity_poly.pdbx_strand_id
1 'polypeptide(L)'
;MLFRPLALLCAIAILAGLFLPWVATPVGANLAPWDALPAFDRASVETFLTQAPNEVRLFLLSFVLAALFVLVALVGLERRWLAFLTGVCVVGLAGITVWQSRAALGLVPPQWTIEEANRLFLLANDVLGTGGWAWVGGGALLLLLGVFDPGRAKPRAATASRW
;
A
#
# COMPACT_ATOMS: atom_id res chain seq x y z
N MET A 1 -1.94 -18.05 -5.56
CA MET A 1 -0.82 -17.27 -6.16
C MET A 1 0.45 -18.11 -6.07
N LEU A 2 1.39 -17.96 -7.01
CA LEU A 2 2.67 -18.66 -6.94
C LEU A 2 3.56 -18.05 -5.85
N PHE A 3 3.62 -16.72 -5.79
CA PHE A 3 4.44 -15.97 -4.84
C PHE A 3 3.67 -15.59 -3.57
N ARG A 4 2.85 -16.53 -3.06
CA ARG A 4 2.04 -16.33 -1.85
C ARG A 4 2.84 -15.82 -0.63
N PRO A 5 4.00 -16.41 -0.24
CA PRO A 5 4.71 -15.94 0.95
C PRO A 5 5.20 -14.50 0.80
N LEU A 6 5.67 -14.13 -0.39
CA LEU A 6 6.11 -12.76 -0.67
C LEU A 6 4.94 -11.77 -0.61
N ALA A 7 3.78 -12.11 -1.20
CA ALA A 7 2.59 -11.27 -1.13
C ALA A 7 2.09 -11.08 0.31
N LEU A 8 2.17 -12.13 1.15
CA LEU A 8 1.86 -12.04 2.58
C LEU A 8 2.81 -11.10 3.32
N LEU A 9 4.12 -11.23 3.08
CA LEU A 9 5.11 -10.34 3.68
C LEU A 9 4.88 -8.88 3.28
N CYS A 10 4.52 -8.62 2.03
CA CYS A 10 4.21 -7.27 1.56
C CYS A 10 2.95 -6.71 2.23
N ALA A 11 1.89 -7.51 2.37
CA ALA A 11 0.66 -7.08 3.05
C ALA A 11 0.92 -6.84 4.55
N ILE A 12 1.71 -7.69 5.20
CA ILE A 12 2.15 -7.48 6.58
C ILE A 12 3.01 -6.23 6.70
N ALA A 13 3.90 -5.95 5.75
CA ALA A 13 4.70 -4.72 5.73
C ALA A 13 3.82 -3.47 5.65
N ILE A 14 2.79 -3.47 4.80
CA ILE A 14 1.80 -2.38 4.74
C ILE A 14 1.14 -2.18 6.11
N LEU A 15 0.67 -3.27 6.74
CA LEU A 15 0.01 -3.20 8.05
C LEU A 15 0.94 -2.74 9.17
N ALA A 16 2.17 -3.27 9.21
CA ALA A 16 3.20 -2.86 10.14
C ALA A 16 3.53 -1.37 9.95
N GLY A 17 3.50 -0.89 8.71
CA GLY A 17 3.64 0.52 8.37
C GLY A 17 2.72 1.44 9.17
N LEU A 18 1.52 0.99 9.55
CA LEU A 18 0.58 1.78 10.38
C LEU A 18 1.17 2.17 11.75
N PHE A 19 2.02 1.32 12.31
CA PHE A 19 2.59 1.44 13.66
C PHE A 19 4.04 1.92 13.65
N LEU A 20 4.64 2.05 12.47
CA LEU A 20 6.02 2.48 12.31
C LEU A 20 6.10 3.99 12.08
N PRO A 21 7.26 4.63 12.34
CA PRO A 21 7.48 6.04 12.03
C PRO A 21 7.36 6.33 10.54
N TRP A 22 6.50 7.27 10.16
CA TRP A 22 6.30 7.67 8.76
C TRP A 22 7.16 8.83 8.32
N VAL A 23 7.51 9.72 9.25
CA VAL A 23 8.34 10.88 8.94
C VAL A 23 9.61 10.79 9.76
N ALA A 24 10.76 10.82 9.09
CA ALA A 24 12.05 10.93 9.72
C ALA A 24 12.25 12.40 10.14
N THR A 25 11.89 12.76 11.38
CA THR A 25 12.15 14.09 11.91
C THR A 25 13.36 14.08 12.85
N PRO A 26 14.31 15.04 12.72
CA PRO A 26 15.45 15.14 13.63
C PRO A 26 15.05 15.57 15.05
N VAL A 27 13.79 15.97 15.26
CA VAL A 27 13.24 16.48 16.54
C VAL A 27 12.54 15.37 17.35
N GLY A 28 12.55 14.12 16.88
CA GLY A 28 12.22 12.94 17.68
C GLY A 28 10.74 12.58 17.78
N ALA A 29 9.82 13.39 17.26
CA ALA A 29 8.43 13.01 17.10
C ALA A 29 8.29 12.14 15.83
N ASN A 30 8.59 10.86 15.99
CA ASN A 30 8.38 9.82 15.00
C ASN A 30 6.88 9.56 14.83
N LEU A 31 6.18 10.42 14.09
CA LEU A 31 4.73 10.31 13.89
C LEU A 31 4.40 9.01 13.15
N ALA A 32 3.61 8.14 13.77
CA ALA A 32 2.98 7.01 13.12
C ALA A 32 1.49 7.32 12.87
N PRO A 33 0.90 6.81 11.78
CA PRO A 33 -0.54 6.96 11.52
C PRO A 33 -1.40 6.45 12.69
N TRP A 34 -0.94 5.43 13.40
CA TRP A 34 -1.62 4.91 14.58
C TRP A 34 -1.77 5.94 15.69
N ASP A 35 -0.84 6.88 15.84
CA ASP A 35 -0.90 7.90 16.89
C ASP A 35 -2.06 8.89 16.69
N ALA A 36 -2.59 9.00 15.47
CA ALA A 36 -3.75 9.82 15.15
C ALA A 36 -5.08 9.14 15.50
N LEU A 37 -5.11 7.82 15.69
CA LEU A 37 -6.34 7.04 15.89
C LEU A 37 -6.96 7.13 17.30
N PRO A 38 -6.19 7.20 18.41
CA PRO A 38 -6.74 7.35 19.77
C PRO A 38 -7.60 8.61 19.99
N ALA A 39 -7.52 9.59 19.08
CA ALA A 39 -8.35 10.79 19.13
C ALA A 39 -9.82 10.56 18.73
N PHE A 40 -10.19 9.38 18.23
CA PHE A 40 -11.54 9.11 17.73
C PHE A 40 -12.34 8.19 18.68
N ASP A 41 -13.46 8.69 19.20
CA ASP A 41 -14.55 7.85 19.73
C ASP A 41 -15.29 7.14 18.58
N ARG A 42 -15.98 6.02 18.83
CA ARG A 42 -16.73 5.26 17.81
C ARG A 42 -17.71 6.15 17.03
N ALA A 43 -18.39 7.08 17.70
CA ALA A 43 -19.28 8.04 17.05
C ALA A 43 -18.51 9.04 16.16
N SER A 44 -17.31 9.43 16.57
CA SER A 44 -16.43 10.33 15.84
C SER A 44 -15.80 9.69 14.60
N VAL A 45 -15.61 8.36 14.58
CA VAL A 45 -15.04 7.65 13.42
C VAL A 45 -15.96 7.74 12.20
N GLU A 46 -17.27 7.55 12.36
CA GLU A 46 -18.21 7.60 11.25
C GLU A 46 -18.30 9.03 10.67
N THR A 47 -18.37 10.03 11.54
CA THR A 47 -18.35 11.44 11.13
C THR A 47 -17.02 11.81 10.47
N PHE A 48 -15.90 11.32 11.00
CA PHE A 48 -14.60 11.55 10.40
C PHE A 48 -14.50 10.92 9.01
N LEU A 49 -14.89 9.65 8.84
CA LEU A 49 -14.83 8.97 7.55
C LEU A 49 -15.74 9.62 6.50
N THR A 50 -16.90 10.12 6.90
CA THR A 50 -17.84 10.79 5.98
C THR A 50 -17.36 12.19 5.59
N GLN A 51 -16.70 12.91 6.49
CA GLN A 51 -16.15 14.25 6.23
C GLN A 51 -14.73 14.25 5.68
N ALA A 52 -14.03 13.11 5.77
CA ALA A 52 -12.64 13.00 5.36
C ALA A 52 -12.46 13.22 3.84
N PRO A 53 -11.35 13.87 3.43
CA PRO A 53 -10.93 13.90 2.03
C PRO A 53 -10.87 12.49 1.44
N ASN A 54 -11.10 12.38 0.13
CA ASN A 54 -11.06 11.08 -0.56
C ASN A 54 -9.70 10.38 -0.39
N GLU A 55 -8.63 11.17 -0.34
CA GLU A 55 -7.25 10.73 -0.12
C GLU A 55 -7.09 10.02 1.22
N VAL A 56 -7.66 10.57 2.29
CA VAL A 56 -7.62 9.97 3.64
C VAL A 56 -8.44 8.69 3.69
N ARG A 57 -9.58 8.65 3.00
CA ARG A 57 -10.38 7.42 2.88
C ARG A 57 -9.64 6.33 2.11
N LEU A 58 -9.00 6.67 0.99
CA LEU A 58 -8.17 5.73 0.22
C LEU A 58 -6.96 5.26 1.02
N PHE A 59 -6.35 6.16 1.80
CA PHE A 59 -5.27 5.82 2.72
C PHE A 59 -5.70 4.73 3.71
N LEU A 60 -6.80 4.95 4.44
CA LEU A 60 -7.33 3.97 5.39
C LEU A 60 -7.76 2.68 4.69
N LEU A 61 -8.41 2.79 3.53
CA LEU A 61 -8.82 1.66 2.72
C LEU A 61 -7.63 0.77 2.33
N SER A 62 -6.46 1.34 2.07
CA SER A 62 -5.26 0.57 1.73
C SER A 62 -4.85 -0.43 2.82
N PHE A 63 -4.97 -0.04 4.10
CA PHE A 63 -4.70 -0.94 5.24
C PHE A 63 -5.80 -1.97 5.40
N VAL A 64 -7.06 -1.58 5.21
CA VAL A 64 -8.20 -2.52 5.24
C VAL A 64 -8.04 -3.59 4.15
N LEU A 65 -7.64 -3.19 2.94
CA LEU A 65 -7.37 -4.11 1.84
C LEU A 65 -6.18 -5.03 2.14
N ALA A 66 -5.11 -4.51 2.73
CA ALA A 66 -3.97 -5.33 3.17
C ALA A 66 -4.37 -6.33 4.27
N ALA A 67 -5.17 -5.92 5.26
CA ALA A 67 -5.70 -6.81 6.30
C ALA A 67 -6.59 -7.90 5.70
N LEU A 68 -7.50 -7.51 4.81
CA LEU A 68 -8.36 -8.45 4.09
C LEU A 68 -7.54 -9.44 3.27
N PHE A 69 -6.47 -8.98 2.60
CA PHE A 69 -5.56 -9.84 1.87
C PHE A 69 -4.89 -10.86 2.78
N VAL A 70 -4.39 -10.45 3.95
CA VAL A 70 -3.80 -11.38 4.94
C VAL A 70 -4.84 -12.42 5.38
N LEU A 71 -6.04 -12.00 5.76
CA LEU A 71 -7.11 -12.91 6.21
C LEU A 71 -7.48 -13.94 5.13
N VAL A 72 -7.69 -13.48 3.90
CA VAL A 72 -8.03 -14.35 2.76
C VAL A 72 -6.88 -15.31 2.43
N ALA A 73 -5.63 -14.83 2.52
CA ALA A 73 -4.45 -15.64 2.30
C ALA A 73 -4.24 -16.68 3.41
N LEU A 74 -4.68 -16.44 4.65
CA LEU A 74 -4.63 -17.45 5.72
C LEU A 74 -5.56 -18.64 5.45
N VAL A 75 -6.75 -18.39 4.88
CA VAL A 75 -7.71 -19.42 4.47
C VAL A 75 -7.31 -20.10 3.15
N GLY A 76 -6.19 -19.70 2.53
CA GLY A 76 -5.70 -20.28 1.27
C GLY A 76 -6.50 -19.87 0.04
N LEU A 77 -7.32 -18.82 0.15
CA LEU A 77 -8.14 -18.27 -0.93
C LEU A 77 -7.46 -17.08 -1.60
N GLU A 78 -6.13 -17.05 -1.66
CA GLU A 78 -5.42 -15.85 -2.13
C GLU A 78 -5.80 -15.48 -3.58
N ARG A 79 -6.30 -14.26 -3.74
CA ARG A 79 -6.79 -13.76 -5.04
C ARG A 79 -5.85 -12.69 -5.58
N ARG A 80 -5.37 -12.91 -6.82
CA ARG A 80 -4.49 -11.98 -7.54
C ARG A 80 -5.07 -10.57 -7.65
N TRP A 81 -6.38 -10.47 -7.90
CA TRP A 81 -7.05 -9.18 -8.01
C TRP A 81 -7.01 -8.39 -6.70
N LEU A 82 -7.01 -9.06 -5.54
CA LEU A 82 -6.96 -8.38 -4.25
C LEU A 82 -5.56 -7.81 -3.98
N ALA A 83 -4.51 -8.56 -4.35
CA ALA A 83 -3.13 -8.03 -4.35
C ALA A 83 -3.00 -6.82 -5.29
N PHE A 84 -3.56 -6.92 -6.49
CA PHE A 84 -3.58 -5.82 -7.47
C PHE A 84 -4.28 -4.58 -6.93
N LEU A 85 -5.51 -4.71 -6.40
CA LEU A 85 -6.27 -3.58 -5.86
C LEU A 85 -5.55 -2.92 -4.67
N THR A 86 -5.00 -3.73 -3.76
CA THR A 86 -4.22 -3.22 -2.63
C THR A 86 -3.03 -2.42 -3.12
N GLY A 87 -2.26 -2.96 -4.08
CA GLY A 87 -1.10 -2.30 -4.65
C GLY A 87 -1.44 -1.03 -5.43
N VAL A 88 -2.48 -1.04 -6.27
CA VAL A 88 -2.96 0.15 -6.99
C VAL A 88 -3.39 1.24 -6.02
N CYS A 89 -4.10 0.89 -4.96
CA CYS A 89 -4.55 1.86 -3.96
C CYS A 89 -3.37 2.59 -3.32
N VAL A 90 -2.35 1.85 -2.88
CA VAL A 90 -1.13 2.41 -2.28
C VAL A 90 -0.34 3.26 -3.28
N VAL A 91 0.03 2.67 -4.42
CA VAL A 91 0.90 3.34 -5.41
C VAL A 91 0.19 4.54 -6.04
N GLY A 92 -1.11 4.42 -6.32
CA GLY A 92 -1.92 5.51 -6.83
C GLY A 92 -1.99 6.67 -5.85
N LEU A 93 -2.21 6.40 -4.56
CA LEU A 93 -2.23 7.43 -3.53
C LEU A 93 -0.85 8.08 -3.34
N ALA A 94 0.23 7.30 -3.36
CA ALA A 94 1.60 7.82 -3.35
C ALA A 94 1.85 8.75 -4.55
N GLY A 95 1.41 8.38 -5.75
CA GLY A 95 1.53 9.23 -6.94
C GLY A 95 0.71 10.53 -6.83
N ILE A 96 -0.53 10.44 -6.36
CA ILE A 96 -1.42 11.61 -6.16
C ILE A 96 -0.82 12.59 -5.15
N THR A 97 -0.33 12.09 -4.01
CA THR A 97 0.26 12.93 -2.96
C THR A 97 1.51 13.65 -3.43
N VAL A 98 2.39 12.97 -4.19
CA VAL A 98 3.55 13.61 -4.84
C VAL A 98 3.11 14.70 -5.81
N TRP A 99 2.11 14.43 -6.65
CA TRP A 99 1.59 15.39 -7.63
C TRP A 99 0.99 16.63 -6.95
N GLN A 100 0.12 16.43 -5.96
CA GLN A 100 -0.54 17.51 -5.21
C GLN A 100 0.49 18.36 -4.45
N SER A 101 1.49 17.73 -3.84
CA SER A 101 2.55 18.44 -3.12
C SER A 101 3.35 19.36 -4.05
N ARG A 102 3.66 18.88 -5.26
CA ARG A 102 4.36 19.69 -6.26
C ARG A 102 3.51 20.85 -6.78
N ALA A 103 2.23 20.60 -7.03
CA ALA A 103 1.29 21.64 -7.45
C ALA A 103 1.15 22.74 -6.39
N ALA A 104 1.04 22.36 -5.11
CA ALA A 104 0.97 23.30 -3.99
C ALA A 104 2.23 24.17 -3.86
N LEU A 105 3.40 23.62 -4.23
CA LEU A 105 4.68 24.34 -4.26
C LEU A 105 4.92 25.13 -5.56
N GLY A 106 3.96 25.16 -6.49
CA GLY A 106 4.09 25.86 -7.77
C GLY A 106 5.16 25.25 -8.69
N LEU A 107 5.53 23.99 -8.50
CA LEU A 107 6.56 23.31 -9.28
C LEU A 107 6.01 22.85 -10.63
N VAL A 108 6.88 22.88 -11.65
CA VAL A 108 6.58 22.38 -12.99
C VAL A 108 6.19 20.89 -12.92
N PRO A 109 5.23 20.44 -13.76
CA PRO A 109 4.90 19.02 -13.87
C PRO A 109 6.16 18.16 -14.05
N PRO A 110 6.25 17.00 -13.37
CA PRO A 110 7.39 16.11 -13.53
C PRO A 110 7.55 15.71 -15.00
N GLN A 111 8.79 15.79 -15.49
CA GLN A 111 9.18 15.34 -16.82
C GLN A 111 9.42 13.83 -16.87
N TRP A 112 9.34 13.15 -15.72
CA TRP A 112 9.49 11.69 -15.56
C TRP A 112 10.78 11.15 -16.16
N THR A 113 11.85 11.95 -16.10
CA THR A 113 13.19 11.51 -16.46
C THR A 113 13.78 10.66 -15.33
N ILE A 114 14.77 9.82 -15.67
CA ILE A 114 15.48 8.99 -14.67
C ILE A 114 16.13 9.87 -13.60
N GLU A 115 16.71 11.00 -14.02
CA GLU A 115 17.32 12.01 -13.15
C GLU A 115 16.31 12.54 -12.11
N GLU A 116 15.11 12.91 -12.56
CA GLU A 116 14.07 13.44 -11.69
C GLU A 116 13.47 12.36 -10.79
N ALA A 117 13.33 11.12 -11.29
CA ALA A 117 12.90 9.99 -10.48
C ALA A 117 13.91 9.70 -9.35
N ASN A 118 15.21 9.73 -9.66
CA ASN A 118 16.26 9.57 -8.65
C ASN A 118 16.23 10.71 -7.62
N ARG A 119 16.05 11.95 -8.07
CA ARG A 119 15.90 13.10 -7.16
C ARG A 119 14.68 12.97 -6.26
N LEU A 120 13.53 12.56 -6.79
CA LEU A 120 12.33 12.30 -6.01
C LEU A 120 12.55 11.18 -5.01
N PHE A 121 13.25 10.12 -5.40
CA PHE A 121 13.60 9.03 -4.51
C PHE A 121 14.50 9.49 -3.35
N LEU A 122 15.51 10.31 -3.62
CA LEU A 122 16.38 10.86 -2.57
C LEU A 122 15.62 11.77 -1.61
N LEU A 123 14.80 12.68 -2.14
CA LEU A 123 13.93 13.55 -1.33
C LEU A 123 12.94 12.72 -0.49
N ALA A 124 12.34 11.70 -1.10
CA ALA A 124 11.47 10.76 -0.41
C ALA A 124 12.23 10.05 0.70
N ASN A 125 13.46 9.60 0.47
CA ASN A 125 14.29 8.92 1.47
C ASN A 125 14.64 9.81 2.68
N ASP A 126 14.81 11.11 2.46
CA ASP A 126 15.10 12.07 3.54
C ASP A 126 13.89 12.35 4.43
N VAL A 127 12.66 12.18 3.89
CA VAL A 127 11.42 12.49 4.61
C VAL A 127 10.71 11.24 5.12
N LEU A 128 10.61 10.20 4.31
CA LEU A 128 9.91 8.96 4.63
C LEU A 128 10.70 8.12 5.61
N GLY A 129 10.10 7.91 6.77
CA GLY A 129 10.54 6.91 7.73
C GLY A 129 10.22 5.49 7.28
N THR A 130 10.58 4.53 8.13
CA THR A 130 10.44 3.10 7.87
C THR A 130 9.00 2.67 7.60
N GLY A 131 8.02 3.31 8.26
CA GLY A 131 6.60 3.02 8.06
C GLY A 131 6.09 3.44 6.68
N GLY A 132 6.52 4.61 6.21
CA GLY A 132 6.19 5.09 4.87
C GLY A 132 6.79 4.21 3.78
N TRP A 133 8.05 3.81 3.94
CA TRP A 133 8.72 2.87 3.03
C TRP A 133 8.08 1.48 3.04
N ALA A 134 7.71 0.97 4.21
CA ALA A 134 7.02 -0.31 4.33
C ALA A 134 5.66 -0.27 3.60
N TRP A 135 4.94 0.85 3.70
CA TRP A 135 3.67 1.07 3.00
C TRP A 135 3.87 1.17 1.49
N VAL A 136 4.65 2.13 0.98
CA VAL A 136 4.86 2.31 -0.48
C VAL A 136 5.53 1.09 -1.10
N GLY A 137 6.58 0.58 -0.48
CA GLY A 137 7.34 -0.57 -0.99
C GLY A 137 6.52 -1.85 -0.99
N GLY A 138 5.79 -2.13 0.09
CA GLY A 138 4.86 -3.26 0.17
C GLY A 138 3.75 -3.16 -0.87
N GLY A 139 3.19 -1.97 -1.06
CA GLY A 139 2.17 -1.70 -2.07
C GLY A 139 2.68 -1.88 -3.51
N ALA A 140 3.85 -1.34 -3.82
CA ALA A 140 4.48 -1.46 -5.14
C ALA A 140 4.77 -2.93 -5.48
N LEU A 141 5.33 -3.69 -4.53
CA LEU A 141 5.57 -5.12 -4.73
C LEU A 141 4.27 -5.90 -4.87
N LEU A 142 3.24 -5.61 -4.07
CA LEU A 142 1.93 -6.24 -4.22
C LEU A 142 1.29 -5.93 -5.57
N LEU A 143 1.45 -4.71 -6.08
CA LEU A 143 0.98 -4.34 -7.41
C LEU A 143 1.67 -5.20 -8.48
N LEU A 144 3.00 -5.28 -8.42
CA LEU A 144 3.78 -6.10 -9.35
C LEU A 144 3.37 -7.58 -9.29
N LEU A 145 3.17 -8.12 -8.08
CA LEU A 145 2.68 -9.49 -7.91
C LEU A 145 1.25 -9.67 -8.44
N GLY A 146 0.38 -8.69 -8.26
CA GLY A 146 -0.97 -8.71 -8.82
C GLY A 146 -0.96 -8.80 -10.35
N VAL A 147 -0.09 -8.03 -10.99
CA VAL A 147 0.06 -7.97 -12.45
C VAL A 147 0.76 -9.23 -12.99
N PHE A 148 1.92 -9.59 -12.43
CA PHE A 148 2.84 -10.54 -13.04
C PHE A 148 2.80 -11.97 -12.45
N ASP A 149 2.16 -12.23 -11.31
CA ASP A 149 2.09 -13.60 -10.76
C ASP A 149 1.31 -14.52 -11.72
N PRO A 150 1.89 -15.61 -12.25
CA PRO A 150 1.22 -16.47 -13.23
C PRO A 150 0.00 -17.23 -12.67
N GLY A 151 -0.23 -17.19 -11.35
CA GLY A 151 -1.24 -17.96 -10.65
C GLY A 151 -0.79 -19.39 -10.38
N ARG A 152 -1.59 -20.13 -9.60
CA ARG A 152 -1.40 -21.58 -9.46
C ARG A 152 -2.05 -22.27 -10.66
N ALA A 153 -1.35 -23.21 -11.29
CA ALA A 153 -1.95 -24.06 -12.30
C ALA A 153 -3.16 -24.79 -11.68
N LYS A 154 -4.33 -24.66 -12.31
CA LYS A 154 -5.48 -25.49 -11.92
C LYS A 154 -5.10 -26.95 -12.19
N PRO A 155 -5.34 -27.89 -11.26
CA PRO A 155 -5.15 -29.31 -11.55
C PRO A 155 -5.95 -29.64 -12.82
N ARG A 156 -5.28 -30.13 -13.86
CA ARG A 156 -5.99 -30.66 -15.03
C ARG A 156 -6.85 -31.80 -14.51
N ALA A 157 -8.15 -31.77 -14.81
CA ALA A 157 -9.01 -32.91 -14.53
C ALA A 157 -8.34 -34.14 -15.16
N ALA A 158 -8.08 -35.18 -14.35
CA ALA A 158 -7.57 -36.43 -14.86
C ALA A 158 -8.59 -36.91 -15.88
N THR A 159 -8.25 -36.81 -17.17
CA THR A 159 -9.00 -37.46 -18.23
C THR A 159 -8.96 -38.95 -17.89
N ALA A 160 -10.04 -39.44 -17.30
CA ALA A 160 -10.28 -40.86 -17.15
C ALA A 160 -10.33 -41.40 -18.59
N SER A 161 -9.20 -41.91 -19.07
CA SER A 161 -9.15 -42.65 -20.32
C SER A 161 -10.00 -43.89 -20.07
N ARG A 162 -11.22 -43.88 -20.61
CA ARG A 162 -12.01 -45.09 -20.75
C ARG A 162 -11.29 -45.94 -21.80
N TRP A 163 -10.53 -46.90 -21.32
CA TRP A 163 -10.15 -48.10 -22.07
C TRP A 163 -11.04 -49.22 -21.54
#